data_AF-A0A0D6P8I6-F1
#
_entry.id   AF-A0A0D6P8I6-F1
#
_cell.length_a   1.000
_cell.length_b   1.000
_cell.length_c   1.000
_cell.angle_alpha   90.00
_cell.angle_beta   90.00
_cell.angle_gamma   90.00
#
_symmetry.space_group_name_H-M   'P 1'
#
loop_
_entity.id
_entity.type
_entity.pdbx_description
1 polymer ?
#
loop_
_entity_poly.entity_id
_entity_poly.type
_entity_poly.pdbx_seq_one_letter_code
_entity_poly.pdbx_strand_id
1 'polypeptide(L)'
;MLSAATGAAAATAEEAAFLRGLGLRVRGIASQTGFTVEASFPLAVALAAVAVHRGRLFAPLDPAEDAMTGPLRQALVTLWGHWRGEAMALVTPA
;
A
#
# COMPACT_ATOMS: atom_id res chain seq x y z
N MET A 1 -1.41 3.61 -4.38
CA MET A 1 -1.22 3.46 -2.93
C MET A 1 -0.65 2.08 -2.65
N LEU A 2 0.22 1.95 -1.65
CA LEU A 2 0.75 0.67 -1.21
C LEU A 2 0.29 0.40 0.24
N SER A 3 -0.43 -0.70 0.46
CA SER A 3 -0.79 -1.18 1.79
C SER A 3 0.19 -2.28 2.20
N ALA A 4 0.74 -2.12 3.41
CA ALA A 4 1.56 -3.11 4.11
C ALA A 4 0.77 -3.83 5.21
N ALA A 5 -0.56 -3.88 5.12
CA ALA A 5 -1.39 -4.53 6.14
C ALA A 5 -1.03 -6.01 6.31
N THR A 6 -1.14 -6.50 7.55
CA THR A 6 -0.75 -7.87 7.90
C THR A 6 -1.70 -8.94 7.36
N GLY A 7 -2.95 -8.57 7.05
CA GLY A 7 -4.04 -9.49 6.77
C GLY A 7 -4.84 -9.91 8.02
N ALA A 8 -4.49 -9.43 9.22
CA ALA A 8 -5.30 -9.65 10.43
C ALA A 8 -6.71 -9.08 10.22
N ALA A 9 -7.75 -9.91 10.38
CA ALA A 9 -9.09 -9.63 9.86
C ALA A 9 -9.68 -8.29 10.33
N ALA A 10 -9.64 -8.00 11.63
CA ALA A 10 -10.22 -6.76 12.18
C ALA A 10 -9.44 -5.51 11.72
N ALA A 11 -8.11 -5.51 11.86
CA ALA A 11 -7.27 -4.39 11.46
C ALA A 11 -7.30 -4.16 9.93
N THR A 12 -7.30 -5.23 9.14
CA THR A 12 -7.36 -5.13 7.67
C THR A 12 -8.73 -4.64 7.20
N ALA A 13 -9.82 -5.00 7.89
CA ALA A 13 -11.14 -4.46 7.61
C ALA A 13 -11.24 -2.96 7.93
N GLU A 14 -10.58 -2.51 9.01
CA GLU A 14 -10.46 -1.10 9.37
C GLU A 14 -9.69 -0.32 8.30
N GLU A 15 -8.52 -0.81 7.87
CA GLU A 15 -7.77 -0.21 6.76
C GLU A 15 -8.64 -0.14 5.51
N ALA A 16 -9.26 -1.25 5.10
CA ALA A 16 -10.11 -1.28 3.92
C ALA A 16 -11.26 -0.26 4.00
N ALA A 17 -11.85 -0.04 5.19
CA ALA A 17 -12.85 1.01 5.40
C ALA A 17 -12.28 2.42 5.21
N PHE A 18 -11.10 2.68 5.78
CA PHE A 18 -10.38 3.93 5.58
C PHE A 18 -10.05 4.17 4.09
N LEU A 19 -9.60 3.15 3.36
CA LEU A 19 -9.20 3.27 1.95
C LEU A 19 -10.36 3.45 0.99
N ARG A 20 -11.52 2.85 1.26
CA ARG A 20 -12.73 3.06 0.46
C ARG A 20 -13.11 4.53 0.36
N GLY A 21 -12.86 5.32 1.41
CA GLY A 21 -13.11 6.76 1.41
C GLY A 21 -12.18 7.58 0.51
N LEU A 22 -11.02 7.03 0.12
CA LEU A 22 -10.00 7.74 -0.65
C LEU A 22 -10.06 7.48 -2.16
N GLY A 23 -10.76 6.42 -2.59
CA GLY A 23 -10.92 6.09 -4.02
C GLY A 23 -9.61 5.76 -4.76
N LEU A 24 -8.54 5.40 -4.04
CA LEU A 24 -7.21 5.15 -4.59
C LEU A 24 -7.08 3.74 -5.20
N ARG A 25 -6.18 3.58 -6.16
CA ARG A 25 -5.72 2.26 -6.62
C ARG A 25 -4.73 1.69 -5.61
N VAL A 26 -5.09 0.59 -4.95
CA VAL A 26 -4.33 -0.03 -3.85
C VAL A 26 -3.50 -1.21 -4.35
N ARG A 27 -2.33 -1.41 -3.75
CA ARG A 27 -1.48 -2.60 -3.88
C ARG A 27 -1.21 -3.15 -2.49
N GLY A 28 -1.74 -4.32 -2.17
CA GLY A 28 -1.44 -5.08 -0.96
C GLY A 28 -0.13 -5.84 -1.14
N ILE A 29 0.97 -5.27 -0.66
CA ILE A 29 2.30 -5.84 -0.97
C ILE A 29 2.55 -7.16 -0.25
N ALA A 30 1.90 -7.37 0.91
CA ALA A 30 2.03 -8.58 1.71
C ALA A 30 1.56 -9.84 0.98
N SER A 31 0.70 -9.72 -0.03
CA SER A 31 0.29 -10.84 -0.89
C SER A 31 1.46 -11.49 -1.64
N GLN A 32 2.52 -10.73 -1.90
CA GLN A 32 3.71 -11.23 -2.61
C GLN A 32 4.90 -11.45 -1.68
N THR A 33 4.99 -10.71 -0.58
CA THR A 33 6.19 -10.70 0.28
C THR A 33 5.97 -11.39 1.62
N GLY A 34 4.73 -11.74 1.97
CA GLY A 34 4.34 -11.99 3.33
C GLY A 34 4.37 -10.73 4.20
N PHE A 35 3.88 -10.85 5.44
CA PHE A 35 4.03 -9.80 6.45
C PHE A 35 5.38 -9.94 7.16
N THR A 36 6.27 -8.98 6.97
CA THR A 36 7.67 -9.01 7.44
C THR A 36 7.87 -8.22 8.74
N VAL A 37 6.78 -8.03 9.51
CA VAL A 37 6.76 -7.28 10.77
C VAL A 37 7.36 -5.88 10.58
N GLU A 38 8.46 -5.54 11.26
CA GLU A 38 9.06 -4.20 11.26
C GLU A 38 9.55 -3.78 9.86
N ALA A 39 9.87 -4.74 9.00
CA ALA A 39 10.32 -4.46 7.64
C ALA A 39 9.18 -4.15 6.65
N SER A 40 7.92 -4.38 7.05
CA SER A 40 6.77 -4.24 6.14
C SER A 40 6.58 -2.80 5.66
N PHE A 41 6.67 -1.84 6.58
CA PHE A 41 6.49 -0.43 6.24
C PHE A 41 7.68 0.16 5.44
N PRO A 42 8.95 -0.02 5.85
CA PRO A 42 10.10 0.41 5.05
C PRO A 42 10.12 -0.19 3.63
N LEU A 43 9.76 -1.48 3.49
CA LEU A 43 9.65 -2.13 2.18
C LEU A 43 8.58 -1.46 1.30
N ALA A 44 7.41 -1.18 1.87
CA ALA A 44 6.34 -0.48 1.16
C ALA A 44 6.76 0.93 0.74
N VAL A 45 7.45 1.68 1.60
CA VAL A 45 7.99 3.01 1.27
C VAL A 45 9.01 2.92 0.13
N ALA A 46 9.93 1.96 0.18
CA ALA A 46 10.92 1.76 -0.88
C ALA A 46 10.25 1.45 -2.24
N LEU A 47 9.26 0.54 -2.26
CA LEU A 47 8.49 0.22 -3.47
C LEU A 47 7.69 1.43 -3.98
N ALA A 48 7.10 2.21 -3.08
CA ALA A 48 6.39 3.44 -3.43
C ALA A 48 7.33 4.47 -4.07
N ALA A 49 8.53 4.66 -3.50
CA ALA A 49 9.54 5.55 -4.05
C ALA A 49 9.96 5.13 -5.47
N VAL A 50 10.21 3.82 -5.69
CA VAL A 50 10.52 3.30 -7.03
C VAL A 50 9.36 3.53 -8.01
N ALA A 51 8.13 3.29 -7.59
CA ALA A 51 6.95 3.49 -8.43
C ALA A 51 6.73 4.97 -8.80
N VAL A 52 6.85 5.88 -7.83
CA VAL A 52 6.73 7.33 -8.03
C VAL A 52 7.86 7.84 -8.93
N HIS A 53 9.10 7.40 -8.69
CA HIS A 53 10.25 7.76 -9.54
C HIS A 53 10.04 7.33 -10.99
N ARG A 54 9.48 6.14 -11.23
CA ARG A 54 9.14 5.67 -12.59
C ARG A 54 7.85 6.25 -13.15
N GLY A 55 7.13 7.06 -12.39
CA GLY A 55 5.86 7.65 -12.79
C GLY A 55 4.74 6.64 -13.06
N ARG A 56 4.84 5.40 -12.56
CA ARG A 56 3.85 4.34 -12.79
C ARG A 56 3.72 3.39 -11.61
N LEU A 57 2.48 2.99 -11.31
CA LEU A 57 2.22 1.89 -10.38
C LEU A 57 2.45 0.55 -11.09
N PHE A 58 2.97 -0.43 -10.38
CA PHE A 58 3.11 -1.78 -10.91
C PHE A 58 1.75 -2.47 -11.08
N ALA A 59 1.76 -3.59 -11.82
CA ALA A 59 0.56 -4.37 -12.12
C ALA A 59 -0.16 -4.81 -10.82
N PRO A 60 -1.48 -5.04 -10.88
CA PRO A 60 -2.21 -5.73 -9.81
C PRO A 60 -1.47 -6.99 -9.34
N LEU A 61 -1.38 -7.16 -8.02
CA LEU A 61 -0.76 -8.31 -7.36
C LEU A 61 -1.81 -9.38 -6.97
N ASP A 62 -3.08 -9.00 -6.97
CA ASP A 62 -4.23 -9.85 -6.68
C ASP A 62 -5.38 -9.52 -7.66
N PRO A 63 -6.24 -10.49 -8.05
CA PRO A 63 -7.38 -10.23 -8.94
C PRO A 63 -8.37 -9.17 -8.45
N ALA A 64 -8.43 -8.89 -7.15
CA ALA A 64 -9.30 -7.86 -6.58
C ALA A 64 -8.71 -6.43 -6.72
N GLU A 65 -7.46 -6.29 -7.15
CA GLU A 65 -6.82 -4.99 -7.30
C GLU A 65 -7.06 -4.38 -8.69
N ASP A 66 -7.61 -3.16 -8.69
CA ASP A 66 -7.82 -2.41 -9.92
C ASP A 66 -6.49 -2.03 -10.62
N ALA A 67 -6.52 -2.09 -11.95
CA ALA A 67 -5.47 -1.51 -12.78
C ALA A 67 -5.45 0.02 -12.63
N MET A 68 -4.27 0.61 -12.83
CA MET A 68 -4.12 2.07 -12.87
C MET A 68 -3.62 2.48 -14.25
N THR A 69 -4.47 3.19 -14.99
CA THR A 69 -4.16 3.73 -16.32
C THR A 69 -3.88 5.23 -16.16
N GLY A 70 -2.62 5.59 -15.92
CA GLY A 70 -2.23 6.99 -15.76
C GLY A 70 -0.91 7.16 -15.01
N PRO A 71 -0.32 8.37 -15.03
CA PRO A 71 0.93 8.65 -14.35
C PRO A 71 0.74 8.61 -12.83
N LEU A 72 1.65 7.93 -12.12
CA LEU A 72 1.76 8.01 -10.68
C LEU A 72 2.58 9.25 -10.31
N ARG A 73 1.97 10.20 -9.60
CA ARG A 73 2.66 11.44 -9.15
C ARG A 73 3.04 11.42 -7.69
N GLN A 74 2.34 10.63 -6.88
CA GLN A 74 2.56 10.47 -5.45
C GLN A 74 1.92 9.16 -5.01
N ALA A 75 2.39 8.61 -3.90
CA ALA A 75 1.85 7.37 -3.35
C ALA A 75 1.65 7.50 -1.84
N LEU A 76 0.43 7.21 -1.38
CA LEU A 76 0.18 6.90 0.02
C LEU A 76 0.72 5.51 0.33
N VAL A 77 1.33 5.36 1.50
CA VAL A 77 1.79 4.11 2.08
C VAL A 77 1.20 3.96 3.47
N THR A 78 0.65 2.80 3.80
CA THR A 78 0.07 2.49 5.12
C THR A 78 0.59 1.18 5.68
N LEU A 79 0.58 1.07 7.00
CA LEU A 79 0.75 -0.18 7.74
C LEU A 79 -0.35 -0.30 8.79
N TRP A 80 -1.22 -1.30 8.62
CA TRP A 80 -2.06 -1.82 9.69
C TRP A 80 -1.44 -3.09 10.22
N GLY A 81 -1.09 -3.07 11.50
CA GLY A 81 -0.53 -4.20 12.24
C GLY A 81 -1.60 -5.22 12.63
N HIS A 82 -1.29 -6.03 13.65
CA HIS A 82 -2.25 -7.03 14.13
C HIS A 82 -3.48 -6.41 14.81
N TRP A 83 -3.33 -5.21 15.37
CA TRP A 83 -4.35 -4.61 16.25
C TRP A 83 -4.91 -3.29 15.75
N ARG A 84 -4.13 -2.50 14.99
CA ARG A 84 -4.49 -1.13 14.60
C ARG A 84 -3.62 -0.61 13.45
N GLY A 85 -3.93 0.58 12.97
CA GLY A 85 -3.01 1.40 12.18
C GLY A 85 -1.77 1.80 12.97
N GLU A 86 -0.60 1.58 12.38
CA GLU A 86 0.71 1.80 13.01
C GLU A 86 1.53 2.87 12.29
N ALA A 87 1.44 2.97 10.96
CA ALA A 87 2.22 3.94 10.20
C ALA A 87 1.51 4.39 8.91
N MET A 88 1.82 5.62 8.49
CA MET A 88 1.39 6.19 7.23
C MET A 88 2.44 7.18 6.69
N ALA A 89 2.67 7.17 5.39
CA ALA A 89 3.54 8.14 4.71
C ALA A 89 2.99 8.53 3.35
N LEU A 90 3.21 9.79 2.97
CA LEU A 90 3.03 10.26 1.60
C LEU A 90 4.40 10.34 0.92
N VAL A 91 4.56 9.60 -0.17
CA VAL A 91 5.77 9.62 -0.99
C VAL A 91 5.54 10.49 -2.21
N THR A 92 6.37 11.52 -2.38
CA THR A 92 6.34 12.47 -3.51
C THR A 92 7.67 12.46 -4.26
N PRO A 93 7.73 13.00 -5.48
CA PRO A 93 8.97 13.31 -6.16
C PRO A 93 9.81 14.28 -5.32
N ALA A 94 11.13 14.24 -5.52
CA ALA A 94 12.08 15.18 -4.93
C ALA A 94 11.96 16.58 -5.55
#